data_AF-A0A7J2LWN4-F1
#
_entry.id   AF-A0A7J2LWN4-F1
#
_cell.length_a   1.000
_cell.length_b   1.000
_cell.length_c   1.000
_cell.angle_alpha   90.00
_cell.angle_beta   90.00
_cell.angle_gamma   90.00
#
_symmetry.space_group_name_H-M   'P 1'
#
loop_
_entity.id
_entity.type
_entity.pdbx_description
1 polymer ?
#
loop_
_entity_poly.entity_id
_entity_poly.type
_entity_poly.pdbx_seq_one_letter_code
_entity_poly.pdbx_strand_id
1 'polypeptide(L)'
;MAGNMLENLKLAGILDALGLLLLMTARGDGILQRLADLGSPQVDELAPRLAQIAEKVDDLVREMSQDPDVASKPGPIARVLGKAFGKGGVAKRYSPKIESLMDSLEAILWTIEEEARTILAKKLESMEMEAQELLKAAKGGGFTEIASRLEAILREIAELLESPLQSPADLESSLIKTQRIDSELKEIQTVLSKSKEVRAALTAELSKLRGEIESLRVKIDRMREVGLEPEYLKDSLRWIEARIARIERRCPPEDLECLEIALSDLRIIEEKALANLVAEFERLEKLSSELETTFAMIPEAEEAADLLDKEFNTNAFTALIGSLAVKLSSIRAGTELNDPEDVDAVLEEVREIKETLELLIFIKRAEEKAGPLTQQLKLVSEGDAVLATIRAALQIQSVPPEERARKALAPLREVKRKLSEYLEAVSDAQKFYPYWKEYILSRLESERELRLDGLEKIPERWRAWTAERLAKEGLIKLVGDRIVAVKPPKEVEALAPPKPELEVVKPEAPPKPEPAPEVPPPPPLE
;
A
#
# COMPACT_ATOMS: atom_id res chain seq x y z
N MET A 1 -6.12 -49.64 -68.45
CA MET A 1 -6.07 -50.84 -67.57
C MET A 1 -7.16 -50.77 -66.51
N ALA A 2 -7.20 -49.73 -65.66
CA ALA A 2 -8.24 -49.56 -64.63
C ALA A 2 -9.70 -49.58 -65.15
N GLY A 3 -9.97 -48.98 -66.31
CA GLY A 3 -11.32 -48.99 -66.91
C GLY A 3 -11.82 -50.39 -67.34
N ASN A 4 -10.92 -51.28 -67.77
CA ASN A 4 -11.29 -52.65 -68.15
C ASN A 4 -11.58 -53.51 -66.90
N MET A 5 -10.79 -53.31 -65.85
CA MET A 5 -10.95 -53.98 -64.55
C MET A 5 -12.31 -53.68 -63.92
N LEU A 6 -12.70 -52.40 -63.85
CA LEU A 6 -14.00 -51.99 -63.31
C LEU A 6 -15.16 -52.55 -64.13
N GLU A 7 -15.04 -52.56 -65.47
CA GLU A 7 -16.05 -53.13 -66.36
C GLU A 7 -16.21 -54.65 -66.13
N ASN A 8 -15.10 -55.40 -65.98
CA ASN A 8 -15.13 -56.84 -65.72
C ASN A 8 -15.66 -57.20 -64.32
N LEU A 9 -15.30 -56.43 -63.28
CA LEU A 9 -15.81 -56.62 -61.92
C LEU A 9 -17.30 -56.31 -61.80
N LYS A 10 -17.77 -55.31 -62.56
CA LYS A 10 -19.19 -54.99 -62.69
C LYS A 10 -19.96 -56.10 -63.41
N LEU A 11 -19.41 -56.66 -64.49
CA LEU A 11 -19.98 -57.80 -65.20
C LEU A 11 -19.97 -59.09 -64.37
N ALA A 12 -19.02 -59.25 -63.44
CA ALA A 12 -18.94 -60.37 -62.50
C ALA A 12 -19.86 -60.20 -61.27
N GLY A 13 -20.50 -59.04 -61.09
CA GLY A 13 -21.36 -58.76 -59.94
C GLY A 13 -20.62 -58.59 -58.60
N ILE A 14 -19.31 -58.31 -58.64
CA ILE A 14 -18.45 -58.25 -57.46
C ILE A 14 -18.13 -56.81 -57.04
N LEU A 15 -18.18 -55.87 -57.99
CA LEU A 15 -17.78 -54.48 -57.77
C LEU A 15 -18.55 -53.80 -56.63
N ASP A 16 -19.85 -54.05 -56.52
CA ASP A 16 -20.69 -53.45 -55.48
C ASP A 16 -20.35 -53.99 -54.08
N ALA A 17 -20.01 -55.28 -53.96
CA ALA A 17 -19.59 -55.91 -52.71
C ALA A 17 -18.22 -55.42 -52.24
N LEU A 18 -17.28 -55.19 -53.16
CA LEU A 18 -15.99 -54.55 -52.84
C LEU A 18 -16.18 -53.10 -52.40
N GLY A 19 -17.08 -52.36 -53.04
CA GLY A 19 -17.43 -51.00 -52.62
C GLY A 19 -18.03 -50.96 -51.22
N LEU A 20 -18.87 -51.93 -50.88
CA LEU A 20 -19.45 -52.10 -49.55
C LEU A 20 -18.37 -52.38 -48.49
N LEU A 21 -17.43 -53.30 -48.77
CA LEU A 21 -16.31 -53.61 -47.86
C LEU A 21 -15.47 -52.37 -47.51
N LEU A 22 -15.11 -51.57 -48.52
CA LEU A 22 -14.33 -50.34 -48.32
C LEU A 22 -15.11 -49.27 -47.55
N LEU A 23 -16.43 -49.18 -47.76
CA LEU A 23 -17.28 -48.25 -47.02
C LEU A 23 -17.43 -48.68 -45.55
N MET A 24 -17.54 -49.98 -45.32
CA MET A 24 -17.63 -50.57 -43.98
C MET A 24 -16.34 -50.41 -43.19
N THR A 25 -15.16 -50.59 -43.81
CA THR A 25 -13.87 -50.35 -43.13
C THR A 25 -13.69 -48.87 -42.77
N ALA A 26 -13.94 -47.96 -43.73
CA ALA A 26 -13.83 -46.52 -43.49
C ALA A 26 -14.79 -46.03 -42.39
N ARG A 27 -15.98 -46.63 -42.31
CA ARG A 27 -16.94 -46.36 -41.23
C ARG A 27 -16.42 -46.81 -39.87
N GLY A 28 -15.88 -48.03 -39.79
CA GLY A 28 -15.30 -48.56 -38.56
C GLY A 28 -14.17 -47.67 -38.04
N ASP A 29 -13.31 -47.20 -38.94
CA ASP A 29 -12.23 -46.27 -38.61
C ASP A 29 -12.78 -44.93 -38.09
N GLY A 30 -13.83 -44.40 -38.73
CA GLY A 30 -14.50 -43.16 -38.29
C GLY A 30 -15.11 -43.27 -36.89
N ILE A 31 -15.77 -44.38 -36.56
CA ILE A 31 -16.33 -44.62 -35.22
C ILE A 31 -15.21 -44.81 -34.19
N LEU A 32 -14.16 -45.55 -34.52
CA LEU A 32 -13.02 -45.78 -33.63
C LEU A 32 -12.25 -44.49 -33.31
N GLN A 33 -12.05 -43.62 -34.29
CA GLN A 33 -11.41 -42.33 -34.06
C GLN A 33 -12.21 -41.49 -33.05
N ARG A 34 -13.54 -41.48 -33.18
CA ARG A 34 -14.41 -40.77 -32.23
C ARG A 34 -14.41 -41.40 -30.85
N LEU A 35 -14.38 -42.72 -30.77
CA LEU A 35 -14.24 -43.44 -29.50
C LEU A 35 -12.92 -43.12 -28.80
N ALA A 36 -11.84 -42.95 -29.57
CA ALA A 36 -10.53 -42.56 -29.05
C ALA A 36 -10.58 -41.17 -28.42
N ASP A 37 -11.22 -40.21 -29.10
CA ASP A 37 -11.42 -38.84 -28.60
C ASP A 37 -12.29 -38.81 -27.33
N LEU A 38 -13.23 -39.75 -27.20
CA LEU A 38 -14.06 -39.93 -26.00
C LEU A 38 -13.35 -40.75 -24.91
N GLY A 39 -12.12 -41.22 -25.15
CA GLY A 39 -11.29 -41.93 -24.17
C GLY A 39 -11.67 -43.39 -23.93
N SER A 40 -12.25 -44.09 -24.92
CA SER A 40 -12.55 -45.52 -24.76
C SER A 40 -11.25 -46.36 -24.70
N PRO A 41 -11.08 -47.21 -23.67
CA PRO A 41 -9.89 -48.06 -23.53
C PRO A 41 -9.87 -49.24 -24.52
N GLN A 42 -10.99 -49.54 -25.20
CA GLN A 42 -11.08 -50.67 -26.13
C GLN A 42 -10.58 -50.34 -27.53
N VAL A 43 -10.31 -49.05 -27.82
CA VAL A 43 -9.75 -48.63 -29.12
C VAL A 43 -8.42 -49.33 -29.38
N ASP A 44 -7.59 -49.50 -28.36
CA ASP A 44 -6.29 -50.18 -28.46
C ASP A 44 -6.41 -51.65 -28.87
N GLU A 45 -7.55 -52.30 -28.60
CA GLU A 45 -7.82 -53.68 -29.00
C GLU A 45 -8.54 -53.76 -30.36
N LEU A 46 -9.47 -52.85 -30.63
CA LEU A 46 -10.34 -52.90 -31.81
C LEU A 46 -9.69 -52.31 -33.07
N ALA A 47 -8.90 -51.24 -32.94
CA ALA A 47 -8.17 -50.62 -34.04
C ALA A 47 -7.22 -51.58 -34.78
N PRO A 48 -6.34 -52.36 -34.10
CA PRO A 48 -5.47 -53.31 -34.81
C PRO A 48 -6.25 -54.45 -35.48
N ARG A 49 -7.41 -54.85 -34.93
CA ARG A 49 -8.24 -55.89 -35.54
C ARG A 49 -8.94 -55.40 -36.82
N LEU A 50 -9.44 -54.16 -36.83
CA LEU A 50 -10.00 -53.54 -38.02
C LEU A 50 -8.91 -53.32 -39.10
N ALA A 51 -7.73 -52.86 -38.69
CA ALA A 51 -6.58 -52.70 -39.58
C ALA A 51 -6.16 -54.02 -40.25
N GLN A 52 -6.17 -55.14 -39.52
CA GLN A 52 -5.89 -56.47 -40.08
C GLN A 52 -6.94 -56.91 -41.12
N ILE A 53 -8.21 -56.51 -40.97
CA ILE A 53 -9.22 -56.77 -41.99
C ILE A 53 -9.02 -55.86 -43.20
N ALA A 54 -8.74 -54.57 -42.98
CA ALA A 54 -8.44 -53.62 -44.05
C ALA A 54 -7.23 -54.09 -44.90
N GLU A 55 -6.17 -54.59 -44.26
CA GLU A 55 -5.00 -55.17 -44.95
C GLU A 55 -5.38 -56.38 -45.81
N LYS A 56 -6.26 -57.27 -45.32
CA LYS A 56 -6.77 -58.41 -46.09
C LYS A 56 -7.67 -57.98 -47.25
N VAL A 57 -8.42 -56.89 -47.11
CA VAL A 57 -9.20 -56.28 -48.20
C VAL A 57 -8.25 -55.71 -49.27
N ASP A 58 -7.19 -55.02 -48.86
CA ASP A 58 -6.16 -54.50 -49.79
C ASP A 58 -5.42 -55.61 -50.52
N ASP A 59 -5.06 -56.69 -49.82
CA ASP A 59 -4.43 -57.87 -50.41
C ASP A 59 -5.36 -58.58 -51.41
N LEU A 60 -6.66 -58.66 -51.10
CA LEU A 60 -7.67 -59.19 -52.02
C LEU A 60 -7.79 -58.31 -53.28
N VAL A 61 -7.85 -56.97 -53.13
CA VAL A 61 -7.89 -56.03 -54.25
C VAL A 61 -6.62 -56.14 -55.09
N ARG A 62 -5.45 -56.32 -54.46
CA ARG A 62 -4.16 -56.54 -55.13
C ARG A 62 -4.17 -57.86 -55.89
N GLU A 63 -4.63 -58.95 -55.29
CA GLU A 63 -4.78 -60.28 -55.94
C GLU A 63 -5.69 -60.18 -57.18
N MET A 64 -6.83 -59.49 -57.06
CA MET A 64 -7.78 -59.29 -58.15
C MET A 64 -7.23 -58.41 -59.27
N SER A 65 -6.39 -57.42 -58.94
CA SER A 65 -5.73 -56.55 -59.94
C SER A 65 -4.68 -57.28 -60.79
N GLN A 66 -4.13 -58.37 -60.25
CA GLN A 66 -3.11 -59.22 -60.88
C GLN A 66 -3.72 -60.42 -61.62
N ASP A 67 -5.02 -60.69 -61.43
CA ASP A 67 -5.73 -61.76 -62.15
C ASP A 67 -5.92 -61.38 -63.63
N PRO A 68 -5.36 -62.16 -64.59
CA PRO A 68 -5.48 -61.88 -66.01
C PRO A 68 -6.93 -61.92 -66.53
N ASP A 69 -7.82 -62.68 -65.88
CA ASP A 69 -9.24 -62.73 -66.23
C ASP A 69 -9.98 -61.44 -65.83
N VAL A 70 -9.43 -60.70 -64.86
CA VAL A 70 -9.97 -59.42 -64.38
C VAL A 70 -9.31 -58.23 -65.10
N ALA A 71 -8.00 -58.32 -65.41
CA ALA A 71 -7.21 -57.25 -66.02
C ALA A 71 -7.35 -57.15 -67.56
N SER A 72 -7.89 -58.17 -68.23
CA SER A 72 -8.03 -58.23 -69.69
C SER A 72 -9.21 -57.40 -70.23
N LYS A 73 -9.24 -57.13 -71.55
CA LYS A 73 -10.33 -56.34 -72.17
C LYS A 73 -11.60 -57.21 -72.29
N PRO A 74 -12.78 -56.76 -71.83
CA PRO A 74 -14.00 -57.56 -71.91
C PRO A 74 -14.33 -57.93 -73.36
N GLY A 75 -14.53 -59.23 -73.60
CA GLY A 75 -14.89 -59.75 -74.92
C GLY A 75 -16.28 -59.29 -75.39
N PRO A 76 -16.57 -59.21 -76.70
CA PRO A 76 -17.85 -58.75 -77.24
C PRO A 76 -19.06 -59.55 -76.72
N ILE A 77 -18.88 -60.86 -76.51
CA ILE A 77 -19.92 -61.79 -76.02
C ILE A 77 -20.20 -61.59 -74.53
N ALA A 78 -19.17 -61.29 -73.72
CA ALA A 78 -19.31 -61.01 -72.29
C ALA A 78 -20.12 -59.73 -72.03
N ARG A 79 -20.00 -58.73 -72.91
CA ARG A 79 -20.82 -57.51 -72.86
C ARG A 79 -22.29 -57.72 -73.19
N VAL A 80 -22.62 -58.65 -74.10
CA VAL A 80 -24.00 -58.93 -74.54
C VAL A 80 -24.73 -59.84 -73.56
N LEU A 81 -24.03 -60.77 -72.93
CA LEU A 81 -24.60 -61.76 -72.02
C LEU A 81 -24.46 -61.39 -70.53
N GLY A 82 -24.28 -60.10 -70.19
CA GLY A 82 -23.80 -59.56 -68.90
C GLY A 82 -24.42 -60.00 -67.56
N LYS A 83 -25.27 -61.03 -67.54
CA LYS A 83 -25.68 -61.79 -66.33
C LYS A 83 -25.48 -63.31 -66.45
N ALA A 84 -25.47 -63.89 -67.65
CA ALA A 84 -25.46 -65.35 -67.87
C ALA A 84 -24.05 -65.97 -67.74
N PHE A 85 -22.98 -65.19 -67.86
CA PHE A 85 -21.60 -65.63 -67.59
C PHE A 85 -21.06 -65.19 -66.22
N GLY A 86 -21.86 -64.51 -65.38
CA GLY A 86 -21.47 -64.12 -64.01
C GLY A 86 -21.13 -65.29 -63.07
N LYS A 87 -21.29 -66.54 -63.52
CA LYS A 87 -20.81 -67.77 -62.85
C LYS A 87 -19.46 -68.28 -63.40
N GLY A 88 -18.76 -67.50 -64.22
CA GLY A 88 -17.45 -67.85 -64.77
C GLY A 88 -16.33 -67.49 -63.80
N GLY A 89 -15.42 -68.45 -63.54
CA GLY A 89 -14.09 -68.28 -62.92
C GLY A 89 -13.97 -67.28 -61.77
N VAL A 90 -13.86 -66.00 -62.10
CA VAL A 90 -13.67 -64.84 -61.21
C VAL A 90 -14.68 -64.80 -60.05
N ALA A 91 -15.99 -64.85 -60.31
CA ALA A 91 -17.00 -64.82 -59.23
C ALA A 91 -16.87 -66.04 -58.31
N LYS A 92 -16.66 -67.23 -58.88
CA LYS A 92 -16.46 -68.46 -58.09
C LYS A 92 -15.15 -68.43 -57.26
N ARG A 93 -14.12 -67.70 -57.70
CA ARG A 93 -12.84 -67.54 -57.00
C ARG A 93 -12.89 -66.49 -55.88
N TYR A 94 -13.56 -65.36 -56.12
CA TYR A 94 -13.50 -64.21 -55.22
C TYR A 94 -14.76 -64.00 -54.38
N SER A 95 -15.95 -64.42 -54.80
CA SER A 95 -17.17 -64.29 -53.99
C SER A 95 -17.03 -64.95 -52.60
N PRO A 96 -16.48 -66.18 -52.45
CA PRO A 96 -16.30 -66.77 -51.12
C PRO A 96 -15.30 -66.02 -50.23
N LYS A 97 -14.27 -65.41 -50.84
CA LYS A 97 -13.29 -64.61 -50.09
C LYS A 97 -13.90 -63.27 -49.63
N ILE A 98 -14.73 -62.66 -50.47
CA ILE A 98 -15.44 -61.41 -50.18
C ILE A 98 -16.51 -61.64 -49.11
N GLU A 99 -17.29 -62.71 -49.22
CA GLU A 99 -18.26 -63.13 -48.19
C GLU A 99 -17.56 -63.35 -46.84
N SER A 100 -16.44 -64.08 -46.82
CA SER A 100 -15.68 -64.29 -45.57
C SER A 100 -15.13 -63.00 -44.95
N LEU A 101 -14.71 -62.02 -45.77
CA LEU A 101 -14.27 -60.72 -45.29
C LEU A 101 -15.44 -59.86 -44.81
N MET A 102 -16.60 -59.93 -45.48
CA MET A 102 -17.81 -59.25 -45.04
C MET A 102 -18.25 -59.76 -43.68
N ASP A 103 -18.33 -61.09 -43.49
CA ASP A 103 -18.70 -61.71 -42.21
C ASP A 103 -17.73 -61.28 -41.08
N SER A 104 -16.43 -61.27 -41.38
CA SER A 104 -15.40 -60.86 -40.42
C SER A 104 -15.51 -59.37 -40.06
N LEU A 105 -15.80 -58.52 -41.05
CA LEU A 105 -15.95 -57.09 -40.87
C LEU A 105 -17.25 -56.73 -40.14
N GLU A 106 -18.36 -57.41 -40.44
CA GLU A 106 -19.62 -57.27 -39.73
C GLU A 106 -19.47 -57.60 -38.24
N ALA A 107 -18.74 -58.67 -37.90
CA ALA A 107 -18.49 -59.05 -36.51
C ALA A 107 -17.66 -57.99 -35.75
N ILE A 108 -16.63 -57.44 -36.39
CA ILE A 108 -15.82 -56.37 -35.77
C ILE A 108 -16.62 -55.07 -35.66
N LEU A 109 -17.33 -54.67 -36.71
CA LEU A 109 -18.15 -53.46 -36.70
C LEU A 109 -19.25 -53.54 -35.65
N TRP A 110 -19.91 -54.69 -35.50
CA TRP A 110 -20.87 -54.91 -34.42
C TRP A 110 -20.25 -54.65 -33.05
N THR A 111 -19.03 -55.15 -32.82
CA THR A 111 -18.30 -54.95 -31.56
C THR A 111 -17.94 -53.47 -31.34
N ILE A 112 -17.47 -52.79 -32.39
CA ILE A 112 -17.17 -51.35 -32.37
C ILE A 112 -18.44 -50.53 -32.07
N GLU A 113 -19.55 -50.87 -32.71
CA GLU A 113 -20.83 -50.17 -32.54
C GLU A 113 -21.42 -50.38 -31.15
N GLU A 114 -21.33 -51.57 -30.58
CA GLU A 114 -21.82 -51.87 -29.22
C GLU A 114 -21.01 -51.14 -28.15
N GLU A 115 -19.68 -51.12 -28.30
CA GLU A 115 -18.80 -50.34 -27.41
C GLU A 115 -19.08 -48.84 -27.55
N ALA A 116 -19.26 -48.35 -28.78
CA ALA A 116 -19.62 -46.96 -29.03
C ALA A 116 -20.94 -46.56 -28.37
N ARG A 117 -21.97 -47.40 -28.43
CA ARG A 117 -23.25 -47.15 -27.72
C ARG A 117 -23.05 -47.06 -26.21
N THR A 118 -22.27 -47.98 -25.64
CA THR A 118 -22.01 -48.03 -24.20
C THR A 118 -21.23 -46.80 -23.72
N ILE A 119 -20.18 -46.41 -24.45
CA ILE A 119 -19.36 -45.25 -24.12
C ILE A 119 -20.14 -43.95 -24.31
N LEU A 120 -20.91 -43.85 -25.39
CA LEU A 120 -21.78 -42.70 -25.67
C LEU A 120 -22.76 -42.46 -24.52
N ALA A 121 -23.49 -43.50 -24.07
CA ALA A 121 -24.46 -43.38 -22.98
C ALA A 121 -23.78 -42.91 -21.69
N LYS A 122 -22.69 -43.57 -21.26
CA LYS A 122 -21.94 -43.18 -20.05
C LYS A 122 -21.41 -41.75 -20.12
N LYS A 123 -20.93 -41.35 -21.29
CA LYS A 123 -20.37 -40.01 -21.49
C LYS A 123 -21.46 -38.94 -21.46
N LEU A 124 -22.61 -39.19 -22.09
CA LEU A 124 -23.77 -38.30 -22.04
C LEU A 124 -24.32 -38.14 -20.62
N GLU A 125 -24.45 -39.24 -19.85
CA GLU A 125 -24.85 -39.17 -18.43
C GLU A 125 -23.88 -38.34 -17.58
N SER A 126 -22.57 -38.54 -17.79
CA SER A 126 -21.52 -37.76 -17.11
C SER A 126 -21.59 -36.28 -17.48
N MET A 127 -21.76 -35.97 -18.76
CA MET A 127 -21.89 -34.60 -19.26
C MET A 127 -23.18 -33.93 -18.79
N GLU A 128 -24.28 -34.68 -18.63
CA GLU A 128 -25.52 -34.16 -18.05
C GLU A 128 -25.27 -33.67 -16.62
N MET A 129 -24.61 -34.50 -15.80
CA MET A 129 -24.26 -34.14 -14.43
C MET A 129 -23.35 -32.91 -14.38
N GLU A 130 -22.30 -32.88 -15.21
CA GLU A 130 -21.38 -31.74 -15.32
C GLU A 130 -22.12 -30.46 -15.74
N ALA A 131 -22.96 -30.53 -16.77
CA ALA A 131 -23.74 -29.39 -17.26
C ALA A 131 -24.74 -28.89 -16.20
N GLN A 132 -25.35 -29.78 -15.41
CA GLN A 132 -26.23 -29.40 -14.30
C GLN A 132 -25.46 -28.67 -13.18
N GLU A 133 -24.25 -29.13 -12.85
CA GLU A 133 -23.39 -28.46 -11.86
C GLU A 133 -22.94 -27.09 -12.34
N LEU A 134 -22.48 -26.99 -13.59
CA LEU A 134 -22.13 -25.72 -14.23
C LEU A 134 -23.33 -24.77 -14.29
N LEU A 135 -24.55 -25.28 -14.54
CA LEU A 135 -25.75 -24.46 -14.58
C LEU A 135 -26.08 -23.86 -13.20
N LYS A 136 -25.95 -24.66 -12.14
CA LYS A 136 -26.12 -24.17 -10.76
C LYS A 136 -25.10 -23.08 -10.44
N ALA A 137 -23.83 -23.28 -10.82
CA ALA A 137 -22.78 -22.29 -10.64
C ALA A 137 -23.05 -21.01 -11.44
N ALA A 138 -23.47 -21.13 -12.70
CA ALA A 138 -23.81 -20.01 -13.58
C ALA A 138 -24.97 -19.18 -12.99
N LYS A 139 -26.05 -19.84 -12.57
CA LYS A 139 -27.19 -19.18 -11.92
C LYS A 139 -26.80 -18.49 -10.61
N GLY A 140 -26.00 -19.15 -9.77
CA GLY A 140 -25.51 -18.58 -8.51
C GLY A 140 -24.59 -17.36 -8.72
N GLY A 141 -23.83 -17.33 -9.82
CA GLY A 141 -22.94 -16.20 -10.16
C GLY A 141 -23.57 -15.08 -11.00
N GLY A 142 -24.84 -15.25 -11.40
CA GLY A 142 -25.58 -14.30 -12.24
C GLY A 142 -25.20 -14.35 -13.73
N PHE A 143 -24.60 -15.43 -14.20
CA PHE A 143 -24.18 -15.63 -15.60
C PHE A 143 -25.36 -16.03 -16.47
N THR A 144 -26.18 -15.07 -16.88
CA THR A 144 -27.47 -15.29 -17.55
C THR A 144 -27.35 -15.90 -18.94
N GLU A 145 -26.36 -15.47 -19.73
CA GLU A 145 -26.15 -15.98 -21.08
C GLU A 145 -25.60 -17.41 -21.03
N ILE A 146 -24.61 -17.65 -20.17
CA ILE A 146 -24.03 -18.98 -19.95
C ILE A 146 -25.09 -19.96 -19.41
N ALA A 147 -25.93 -19.52 -18.47
CA ALA A 147 -27.02 -20.35 -17.95
C ALA A 147 -28.01 -20.76 -19.06
N SER A 148 -28.36 -19.83 -19.95
CA SER A 148 -29.26 -20.12 -21.07
C SER A 148 -28.63 -21.12 -22.07
N ARG A 149 -27.33 -20.98 -22.34
CA ARG A 149 -26.58 -21.92 -23.19
C ARG A 149 -26.49 -23.32 -22.56
N LEU A 150 -26.26 -23.41 -21.25
CA LEU A 150 -26.23 -24.68 -20.53
C LEU A 150 -27.61 -25.37 -20.49
N GLU A 151 -28.70 -24.60 -20.38
CA GLU A 151 -30.06 -25.15 -20.48
C GLU A 151 -30.34 -25.73 -21.88
N ALA A 152 -29.84 -25.10 -22.94
CA ALA A 152 -29.92 -25.65 -24.29
C ALA A 152 -29.09 -26.94 -24.42
N ILE A 153 -27.86 -26.96 -23.92
CA ILE A 153 -27.00 -28.14 -23.90
C ILE A 153 -27.67 -29.31 -23.17
N LEU A 154 -28.28 -29.07 -22.00
CA LEU A 154 -28.99 -30.11 -21.25
C LEU A 154 -30.17 -30.70 -22.03
N ARG A 155 -30.88 -29.89 -22.82
CA ARG A 155 -31.94 -30.40 -23.72
C ARG A 155 -31.36 -31.25 -24.83
N GLU A 156 -30.26 -30.82 -25.46
CA GLU A 156 -29.58 -31.60 -26.49
C GLU A 156 -29.07 -32.94 -25.95
N ILE A 157 -28.51 -32.98 -24.73
CA ILE A 157 -28.07 -34.22 -24.07
C ILE A 157 -29.26 -35.14 -23.80
N ALA A 158 -30.38 -34.61 -23.28
CA ALA A 158 -31.59 -35.39 -23.03
C ALA A 158 -32.15 -36.00 -24.33
N GLU A 159 -32.19 -35.21 -25.42
CA GLU A 159 -32.60 -35.71 -26.74
C GLU A 159 -31.69 -36.84 -27.24
N LEU A 160 -30.37 -36.74 -27.04
CA LEU A 160 -29.42 -37.77 -27.44
C LEU A 160 -29.56 -39.06 -26.61
N LEU A 161 -29.88 -38.95 -25.31
CA LEU A 161 -30.11 -40.09 -24.43
C LEU A 161 -31.43 -40.82 -24.77
N GLU A 162 -32.47 -40.09 -25.17
CA GLU A 162 -33.78 -40.66 -25.52
C GLU A 162 -33.86 -41.16 -26.98
N SER A 163 -32.94 -40.73 -27.84
CA SER A 163 -32.97 -41.06 -29.27
C SER A 163 -32.58 -42.51 -29.56
N PRO A 164 -33.43 -43.30 -30.25
CA PRO A 164 -33.10 -44.67 -30.61
C PRO A 164 -32.03 -44.70 -31.72
N LEU A 165 -30.88 -45.32 -31.43
CA LEU A 165 -29.78 -45.53 -32.38
C LEU A 165 -30.09 -46.71 -33.32
N GLN A 166 -30.91 -46.46 -34.34
CA GLN A 166 -31.43 -47.50 -35.24
C GLN A 166 -30.47 -47.88 -36.36
N SER A 167 -29.66 -46.93 -36.81
CA SER A 167 -28.61 -47.16 -37.79
C SER A 167 -27.25 -46.73 -37.24
N PRO A 168 -26.15 -47.26 -37.78
CA PRO A 168 -24.85 -46.80 -37.30
C PRO A 168 -24.44 -45.43 -37.88
N ALA A 169 -25.24 -44.82 -38.77
CA ALA A 169 -25.10 -43.42 -39.15
C ALA A 169 -25.66 -42.50 -38.05
N ASP A 170 -26.73 -42.93 -37.37
CA ASP A 170 -27.27 -42.25 -36.20
C ASP A 170 -26.27 -42.27 -35.03
N LEU A 171 -25.56 -43.40 -34.87
CA LEU A 171 -24.47 -43.55 -33.90
C LEU A 171 -23.33 -42.58 -34.18
N GLU A 172 -22.84 -42.51 -35.42
CA GLU A 172 -21.77 -41.59 -35.79
C GLU A 172 -22.19 -40.12 -35.59
N SER A 173 -23.43 -39.76 -35.98
CA SER A 173 -23.99 -38.43 -35.76
C SER A 173 -24.06 -38.06 -34.28
N SER A 174 -24.47 -39.01 -33.43
CA SER A 174 -24.56 -38.81 -31.99
C SER A 174 -23.18 -38.65 -31.34
N LEU A 175 -22.17 -39.39 -31.81
CA LEU A 175 -20.78 -39.22 -31.38
C LEU A 175 -20.25 -37.83 -31.75
N ILE A 176 -20.50 -37.35 -32.98
CA ILE A 176 -20.12 -35.98 -33.40
C ILE A 176 -20.73 -34.92 -32.47
N LYS A 177 -22.04 -35.01 -32.24
CA LYS A 177 -22.75 -34.06 -31.38
C LYS A 177 -22.21 -34.09 -29.95
N THR A 178 -21.94 -35.28 -29.41
CA THR A 178 -21.38 -35.46 -28.07
C THR A 178 -20.00 -34.83 -27.94
N GLN A 179 -19.11 -35.04 -28.92
CA GLN A 179 -17.80 -34.39 -28.95
C GLN A 179 -17.90 -32.86 -28.97
N ARG A 180 -18.83 -32.32 -29.76
CA ARG A 180 -19.09 -30.88 -29.80
C ARG A 180 -19.55 -30.39 -28.43
N ILE A 181 -20.55 -31.03 -27.83
CA ILE A 181 -21.07 -30.63 -26.51
C ILE A 181 -19.96 -30.70 -25.45
N ASP A 182 -19.12 -31.74 -25.43
CA ASP A 182 -18.00 -31.87 -24.50
C ASP A 182 -17.01 -30.70 -24.63
N SER A 183 -16.71 -30.27 -25.87
CA SER A 183 -15.86 -29.11 -26.11
C SER A 183 -16.50 -27.80 -25.64
N GLU A 184 -17.81 -27.62 -25.82
CA GLU A 184 -18.54 -26.44 -25.36
C GLU A 184 -18.63 -26.39 -23.82
N LEU A 185 -18.82 -27.52 -23.16
CA LEU A 185 -18.82 -27.61 -21.69
C LEU A 185 -17.45 -27.23 -21.11
N LYS A 186 -16.35 -27.72 -21.69
CA LYS A 186 -14.98 -27.35 -21.30
C LYS A 186 -14.70 -25.86 -21.48
N GLU A 187 -15.18 -25.28 -22.59
CA GLU A 187 -15.09 -23.84 -22.84
C GLU A 187 -15.84 -23.06 -21.73
N ILE A 188 -17.10 -23.42 -21.47
CA ILE A 188 -17.93 -22.79 -20.44
C ILE A 188 -17.29 -22.91 -19.05
N GLN A 189 -16.77 -24.09 -18.70
CA GLN A 189 -16.09 -24.31 -17.43
C GLN A 189 -14.87 -23.39 -17.28
N THR A 190 -14.09 -23.22 -18.36
CA THR A 190 -12.92 -22.33 -18.38
C THR A 190 -13.31 -20.85 -18.25
N VAL A 191 -14.38 -20.43 -18.92
CA VAL A 191 -14.88 -19.04 -18.82
C VAL A 191 -15.41 -18.76 -17.40
N LEU A 192 -16.19 -19.67 -16.82
CA LEU A 192 -16.73 -19.52 -15.47
C LEU A 192 -15.64 -19.46 -14.40
N SER A 193 -14.61 -20.32 -14.50
CA SER A 193 -13.49 -20.31 -13.55
C SER A 193 -12.69 -19.02 -13.64
N LYS A 194 -12.28 -18.61 -14.84
CA LYS A 194 -11.53 -17.37 -15.05
C LYS A 194 -12.32 -16.14 -14.65
N SER A 195 -13.59 -16.03 -15.05
CA SER A 195 -14.42 -14.90 -14.64
C SER A 195 -14.55 -14.81 -13.12
N LYS A 196 -14.74 -15.95 -12.43
CA LYS A 196 -14.80 -15.97 -10.97
C LYS A 196 -13.50 -15.45 -10.34
N GLU A 197 -12.34 -15.85 -10.86
CA GLU A 197 -11.04 -15.37 -10.40
C GLU A 197 -10.88 -13.86 -10.61
N VAL A 198 -11.16 -13.36 -11.82
CA VAL A 198 -11.04 -11.93 -12.14
C VAL A 198 -12.01 -11.09 -11.31
N ARG A 199 -13.25 -11.56 -11.09
CA ARG A 199 -14.23 -10.86 -10.23
C ARG A 199 -13.80 -10.85 -8.77
N ALA A 200 -13.21 -11.93 -8.27
CA ALA A 200 -12.66 -11.96 -6.92
C ALA A 200 -11.51 -10.94 -6.76
N ALA A 201 -10.61 -10.88 -7.75
CA ALA A 201 -9.54 -9.87 -7.79
C ALA A 201 -10.11 -8.44 -7.86
N LEU A 202 -11.08 -8.18 -8.73
CA LEU A 202 -11.74 -6.87 -8.84
C LEU A 202 -12.38 -6.45 -7.52
N THR A 203 -13.08 -7.37 -6.85
CA THR A 203 -13.71 -7.11 -5.55
C THR A 203 -12.68 -6.79 -4.47
N ALA A 204 -11.56 -7.52 -4.44
CA ALA A 204 -10.48 -7.28 -3.50
C ALA A 204 -9.83 -5.90 -3.70
N GLU A 205 -9.51 -5.54 -4.95
CA GLU A 205 -8.93 -4.22 -5.27
C GLU A 205 -9.89 -3.07 -4.98
N LEU A 206 -11.18 -3.24 -5.28
CA LEU A 206 -12.21 -2.26 -4.91
C LEU A 206 -12.30 -2.06 -3.40
N SER A 207 -12.25 -3.15 -2.63
CA SER A 207 -12.25 -3.08 -1.17
C SER A 207 -11.02 -2.38 -0.62
N LYS A 208 -9.85 -2.65 -1.21
CA LYS A 208 -8.59 -2.00 -0.85
C LYS A 208 -8.67 -0.49 -1.10
N LEU A 209 -9.04 -0.08 -2.31
CA LEU A 209 -9.18 1.33 -2.69
C LEU A 209 -10.19 2.08 -1.80
N ARG A 210 -11.32 1.46 -1.47
CA ARG A 210 -12.30 2.04 -0.54
C ARG A 210 -11.72 2.25 0.86
N GLY A 211 -10.94 1.28 1.36
CA GLY A 211 -10.25 1.41 2.64
C GLY A 211 -9.23 2.54 2.66
N GLU A 212 -8.50 2.71 1.56
CA GLU A 212 -7.53 3.80 1.40
C GLU A 212 -8.24 5.17 1.31
N ILE A 213 -9.31 5.28 0.54
CA ILE A 213 -10.13 6.51 0.47
C ILE A 213 -10.68 6.89 1.85
N GLU A 214 -11.17 5.92 2.62
CA GLU A 214 -11.70 6.19 3.96
C GLU A 214 -10.58 6.61 4.93
N SER A 215 -9.40 5.99 4.84
CA SER A 215 -8.20 6.44 5.57
C SER A 215 -7.84 7.90 5.22
N LEU A 216 -7.88 8.27 3.94
CA LEU A 216 -7.64 9.64 3.49
C LEU A 216 -8.69 10.62 4.02
N ARG A 217 -9.98 10.23 4.07
CA ARG A 217 -11.04 11.07 4.65
C ARG A 217 -10.80 11.36 6.13
N VAL A 218 -10.43 10.34 6.92
CA VAL A 218 -10.08 10.53 8.33
C VAL A 218 -8.90 11.49 8.48
N LYS A 219 -7.91 11.43 7.57
CA LYS A 219 -6.80 12.38 7.55
C LYS A 219 -7.27 13.81 7.24
N ILE A 220 -8.19 14.00 6.29
CA ILE A 220 -8.79 15.33 6.00
C ILE A 220 -9.50 15.87 7.24
N ASP A 221 -10.30 15.05 7.90
CA ASP A 221 -11.05 15.51 9.07
C ASP A 221 -10.11 15.92 10.22
N ARG A 222 -8.99 15.21 10.41
CA ARG A 222 -7.93 15.65 11.34
C ARG A 222 -7.32 16.99 10.93
N MET A 223 -7.04 17.21 9.64
CA MET A 223 -6.53 18.51 9.18
C MET A 223 -7.51 19.65 9.49
N ARG A 224 -8.82 19.39 9.36
CA ARG A 224 -9.86 20.37 9.71
C ARG A 224 -9.92 20.66 11.20
N GLU A 225 -9.68 19.68 12.06
CA GLU A 225 -9.56 19.90 13.52
C GLU A 225 -8.38 20.83 13.88
N VAL A 226 -7.33 20.81 13.06
CA VAL A 226 -6.18 21.71 13.17
C VAL A 226 -6.43 23.04 12.43
N GLY A 227 -7.59 23.21 11.79
CA GLY A 227 -8.01 24.47 11.17
C GLY A 227 -7.53 24.68 9.73
N LEU A 228 -7.10 23.61 9.06
CA LEU A 228 -6.72 23.60 7.65
C LEU A 228 -7.83 22.95 6.82
N GLU A 229 -8.31 23.65 5.79
CA GLU A 229 -9.37 23.15 4.90
C GLU A 229 -8.80 22.85 3.50
N PRO A 230 -8.42 21.58 3.20
CA PRO A 230 -7.88 21.21 1.89
C PRO A 230 -8.99 21.01 0.86
N GLU A 231 -9.57 22.11 0.37
CA GLU A 231 -10.67 22.11 -0.61
C GLU A 231 -10.27 21.42 -1.92
N TYR A 232 -9.04 21.62 -2.38
CA TYR A 232 -8.51 21.05 -3.63
C TYR A 232 -8.53 19.51 -3.66
N LEU A 233 -8.47 18.86 -2.50
CA LEU A 233 -8.51 17.40 -2.39
C LEU A 233 -9.94 16.84 -2.52
N LYS A 234 -10.98 17.65 -2.24
CA LYS A 234 -12.38 17.18 -2.30
C LYS A 234 -12.77 16.75 -3.70
N ASP A 235 -12.41 17.53 -4.71
CA ASP A 235 -12.74 17.22 -6.10
C ASP A 235 -12.01 15.97 -6.60
N SER A 236 -10.75 15.80 -6.19
CA SER A 236 -9.95 14.62 -6.50
C SER A 236 -10.55 13.35 -5.88
N LEU A 237 -10.92 13.39 -4.60
CA LEU A 237 -11.60 12.27 -3.93
C LEU A 237 -12.95 11.94 -4.59
N ARG A 238 -13.77 12.97 -4.87
CA ARG A 238 -15.06 12.80 -5.55
C ARG A 238 -14.89 12.18 -6.94
N TRP A 239 -13.86 12.60 -7.68
CA TRP A 239 -13.56 12.03 -8.99
C TRP A 239 -13.18 10.54 -8.90
N ILE A 240 -12.34 10.16 -7.94
CA ILE A 240 -11.95 8.77 -7.69
C ILE A 240 -13.17 7.93 -7.34
N GLU A 241 -13.98 8.37 -6.38
CA GLU A 241 -15.20 7.68 -5.95
C GLU A 241 -16.19 7.48 -7.11
N ALA A 242 -16.41 8.53 -7.91
CA ALA A 242 -17.25 8.44 -9.10
C ALA A 242 -16.69 7.47 -10.14
N ARG A 243 -15.36 7.38 -10.27
CA ARG A 243 -14.71 6.44 -11.19
C ARG A 243 -14.81 5.00 -10.69
N ILE A 244 -14.59 4.76 -9.41
CA ILE A 244 -14.80 3.46 -8.75
C ILE A 244 -16.24 2.98 -8.94
N ALA A 245 -17.23 3.83 -8.64
CA ALA A 245 -18.65 3.50 -8.79
C ALA A 245 -19.03 3.18 -10.24
N ARG A 246 -18.39 3.83 -11.22
CA ARG A 246 -18.58 3.49 -12.65
C ARG A 246 -18.00 2.13 -12.97
N ILE A 247 -16.80 1.80 -12.49
CA ILE A 247 -16.15 0.52 -12.76
C ILE A 247 -16.95 -0.64 -12.18
N GLU A 248 -17.44 -0.49 -10.95
CA GLU A 248 -18.25 -1.50 -10.25
C GLU A 248 -19.51 -1.90 -11.01
N ARG A 249 -20.12 -0.97 -11.75
CA ARG A 249 -21.39 -1.17 -12.45
C ARG A 249 -21.23 -1.42 -13.94
N ARG A 250 -20.00 -1.40 -14.46
CA ARG A 250 -19.73 -1.38 -15.90
C ARG A 250 -19.92 -2.75 -16.54
N CYS A 251 -19.37 -3.80 -15.91
CA CYS A 251 -19.15 -5.07 -16.59
C CYS A 251 -20.18 -6.14 -16.18
N PRO A 252 -20.79 -6.82 -17.16
CA PRO A 252 -21.51 -8.06 -16.93
C PRO A 252 -20.61 -9.13 -16.28
N PRO A 253 -21.18 -10.10 -15.55
CA PRO A 253 -20.41 -11.15 -14.90
C PRO A 253 -19.70 -12.06 -15.91
N GLU A 254 -20.29 -12.30 -17.08
CA GLU A 254 -19.78 -13.18 -18.14
C GLU A 254 -18.72 -12.53 -19.05
N ASP A 255 -18.59 -11.21 -19.04
CA ASP A 255 -17.70 -10.48 -19.95
C ASP A 255 -16.27 -10.38 -19.38
N LEU A 256 -15.46 -11.40 -19.67
CA LEU A 256 -14.07 -11.49 -19.21
C LEU A 256 -13.23 -10.29 -19.66
N GLU A 257 -13.36 -9.87 -20.93
CA GLU A 257 -12.58 -8.77 -21.49
C GLU A 257 -12.91 -7.45 -20.78
N CYS A 258 -14.20 -7.17 -20.55
CA CYS A 258 -14.60 -6.01 -19.77
C CYS A 258 -14.05 -6.05 -18.34
N LEU A 259 -14.13 -7.21 -17.67
CA LEU A 259 -13.65 -7.37 -16.29
C LEU A 259 -12.13 -7.17 -16.18
N GLU A 260 -11.35 -7.66 -17.13
CA GLU A 260 -9.90 -7.46 -17.17
C GLU A 260 -9.55 -5.99 -17.41
N ILE A 261 -10.26 -5.31 -18.33
CA ILE A 261 -10.12 -3.86 -18.55
C ILE A 261 -10.49 -3.08 -17.29
N ALA A 262 -11.58 -3.45 -16.61
CA ALA A 262 -12.01 -2.84 -15.36
C ALA A 262 -10.95 -2.98 -14.25
N LEU A 263 -10.32 -4.16 -14.13
CA LEU A 263 -9.25 -4.39 -13.17
C LEU A 263 -8.01 -3.55 -13.50
N SER A 264 -7.64 -3.44 -14.79
CA SER A 264 -6.55 -2.57 -15.21
C SER A 264 -6.84 -1.10 -14.97
N ASP A 265 -8.08 -0.65 -15.21
CA ASP A 265 -8.53 0.71 -14.93
C ASP A 265 -8.40 1.04 -13.43
N LEU A 266 -8.73 0.10 -12.53
CA LEU A 266 -8.55 0.27 -11.08
C LEU A 266 -7.08 0.40 -10.68
N ARG A 267 -6.20 -0.43 -11.22
CA ARG A 267 -4.76 -0.35 -10.95
C ARG A 267 -4.17 0.99 -11.37
N ILE A 268 -4.64 1.56 -12.49
CA ILE A 268 -4.22 2.90 -12.92
C ILE A 268 -4.68 3.98 -11.92
N ILE A 269 -5.88 3.85 -11.36
CA ILE A 269 -6.38 4.78 -10.33
C ILE A 269 -5.50 4.70 -9.09
N GLU A 270 -5.17 3.49 -8.65
CA GLU A 270 -4.27 3.25 -7.52
C GLU A 270 -2.88 3.88 -7.75
N GLU A 271 -2.20 3.48 -8.84
CA GLU A 271 -0.83 3.87 -9.13
C GLU A 271 -0.64 5.36 -9.37
N LYS A 272 -1.65 6.04 -9.92
CA LYS A 272 -1.54 7.46 -10.29
C LYS A 272 -2.32 8.37 -9.37
N ALA A 273 -3.64 8.18 -9.31
CA ALA A 273 -4.50 9.15 -8.64
C ALA A 273 -4.35 9.04 -7.12
N LEU A 274 -4.38 7.81 -6.59
CA LEU A 274 -4.26 7.59 -5.16
C LEU A 274 -2.83 7.85 -4.67
N ALA A 275 -1.81 7.39 -5.39
CA ALA A 275 -0.41 7.67 -5.03
C ALA A 275 -0.13 9.19 -4.94
N ASN A 276 -0.64 9.97 -5.90
CA ASN A 276 -0.52 11.43 -5.86
C ASN A 276 -1.25 12.01 -4.64
N LEU A 277 -2.47 11.55 -4.34
CA LEU A 277 -3.19 12.00 -3.14
C LEU A 277 -2.40 11.68 -1.87
N VAL A 278 -1.87 10.47 -1.73
CA VAL A 278 -1.07 10.07 -0.57
C VAL A 278 0.13 11.00 -0.37
N ALA A 279 0.85 11.34 -1.43
CA ALA A 279 1.97 12.29 -1.36
C ALA A 279 1.51 13.70 -0.92
N GLU A 280 0.36 14.17 -1.39
CA GLU A 280 -0.23 15.44 -0.95
C GLU A 280 -0.62 15.39 0.54
N PHE A 281 -1.15 14.27 1.02
CA PHE A 281 -1.43 14.09 2.45
C PHE A 281 -0.18 14.11 3.32
N GLU A 282 0.94 13.55 2.86
CA GLU A 282 2.21 13.63 3.60
C GLU A 282 2.68 15.08 3.76
N ARG A 283 2.47 15.93 2.73
CA ARG A 283 2.75 17.36 2.82
C ARG A 283 1.86 18.07 3.84
N LEU A 284 0.56 17.77 3.83
CA LEU A 284 -0.39 18.31 4.81
C LEU A 284 -0.07 17.85 6.24
N GLU A 285 0.30 16.58 6.43
CA GLU A 285 0.74 16.06 7.73
C GLU A 285 1.98 16.78 8.25
N LYS A 286 2.95 17.05 7.36
CA LYS A 286 4.12 17.86 7.70
C LYS A 286 3.70 19.26 8.14
N LEU A 287 2.84 19.94 7.37
CA LEU A 287 2.33 21.26 7.73
C LEU A 287 1.60 21.26 9.08
N SER A 288 0.71 20.30 9.31
CA SER A 288 -0.01 20.15 10.57
C SER A 288 0.95 19.98 11.75
N SER A 289 1.96 19.10 11.62
CA SER A 289 2.94 18.87 12.67
C SER A 289 3.80 20.10 12.96
N GLU A 290 4.21 20.84 11.92
CA GLU A 290 4.96 22.07 12.07
C GLU A 290 4.12 23.17 12.71
N LEU A 291 2.83 23.26 12.36
CA LEU A 291 1.90 24.21 12.97
C LEU A 291 1.69 23.92 14.45
N GLU A 292 1.40 22.67 14.83
CA GLU A 292 1.23 22.25 16.22
C GLU A 292 2.48 22.51 17.07
N THR A 293 3.65 22.14 16.56
CA THR A 293 4.92 22.36 17.26
C THR A 293 5.21 23.85 17.42
N THR A 294 4.95 24.66 16.38
CA THR A 294 5.16 26.12 16.44
C THR A 294 4.20 26.77 17.44
N PHE A 295 2.94 26.35 17.51
CA PHE A 295 2.00 26.81 18.52
C PHE A 295 2.44 26.48 19.95
N ALA A 296 2.98 25.28 20.18
CA ALA A 296 3.46 24.87 21.50
C ALA A 296 4.65 25.71 22.00
N MET A 297 5.36 26.39 21.10
CA MET A 297 6.50 27.26 21.44
C MET A 297 6.08 28.65 21.93
N ILE A 298 4.83 29.09 21.67
CA ILE A 298 4.37 30.45 21.98
C ILE A 298 4.56 30.79 23.48
N PRO A 299 4.14 29.98 24.46
CA PRO A 299 4.26 30.35 25.87
C PRO A 299 5.71 30.55 26.33
N GLU A 300 6.64 29.69 25.89
CA GLU A 300 8.06 29.84 26.23
C GLU A 300 8.67 31.08 25.54
N ALA A 301 8.20 31.40 24.33
CA ALA A 301 8.63 32.58 23.59
C ALA A 301 8.04 33.89 24.15
N GLU A 302 6.84 33.87 24.72
CA GLU A 302 6.25 35.00 25.47
C GLU A 302 7.12 35.35 26.68
N GLU A 303 7.52 34.35 27.47
CA GLU A 303 8.44 34.57 28.59
C GLU A 303 9.80 35.12 28.13
N ALA A 304 10.32 34.63 27.00
CA ALA A 304 11.55 35.14 26.41
C ALA A 304 11.43 36.60 25.95
N ALA A 305 10.30 36.96 25.35
CA ALA A 305 10.02 38.31 24.92
C ALA A 305 9.92 39.28 26.11
N ASP A 306 9.26 38.88 27.19
CA ASP A 306 9.14 39.68 28.42
C ASP A 306 10.49 39.94 29.10
N LEU A 307 11.41 38.98 29.04
CA LEU A 307 12.79 39.16 29.54
C LEU A 307 13.53 40.23 28.73
N LEU A 308 13.47 40.14 27.41
CA LEU A 308 14.11 41.11 26.51
C LEU A 308 13.48 42.50 26.61
N ASP A 309 12.16 42.59 26.71
CA ASP A 309 11.44 43.85 26.89
C ASP A 309 11.85 44.53 28.21
N LYS A 310 12.08 43.77 29.29
CA LYS A 310 12.65 44.29 30.55
C LYS A 310 14.10 44.74 30.41
N GLU A 311 14.95 43.97 29.74
CA GLU A 311 16.38 44.30 29.59
C GLU A 311 16.58 45.57 28.73
N PHE A 312 15.82 45.72 27.66
CA PHE A 312 15.90 46.86 26.74
C PHE A 312 14.93 48.00 27.07
N ASN A 313 14.10 47.85 28.12
CA ASN A 313 13.07 48.80 28.54
C ASN A 313 12.14 49.21 27.38
N THR A 314 11.51 48.22 26.76
CA THR A 314 10.61 48.34 25.60
C THR A 314 9.42 47.39 25.74
N ASN A 315 8.50 47.41 24.78
CA ASN A 315 7.36 46.49 24.66
C ASN A 315 7.29 45.84 23.27
N ALA A 316 8.42 45.82 22.57
CA ALA A 316 8.48 45.52 21.15
C ALA A 316 8.48 44.01 20.91
N PHE A 317 9.16 43.24 21.77
CA PHE A 317 9.26 41.80 21.62
C PHE A 317 7.93 41.12 21.98
N THR A 318 7.26 41.54 23.05
CA THR A 318 5.96 40.99 23.44
C THR A 318 4.88 41.38 22.41
N ALA A 319 4.95 42.59 21.82
CA ALA A 319 4.08 42.96 20.70
C ALA A 319 4.32 42.08 19.45
N LEU A 320 5.59 41.77 19.12
CA LEU A 320 5.91 40.85 18.04
C LEU A 320 5.33 39.46 18.30
N ILE A 321 5.50 38.89 19.50
CA ILE A 321 4.91 37.59 19.83
C ILE A 321 3.39 37.62 19.72
N GLY A 322 2.73 38.65 20.23
CA GLY A 322 1.28 38.81 20.07
C GLY A 322 0.84 38.81 18.60
N SER A 323 1.57 39.53 17.73
CA SER A 323 1.30 39.54 16.29
C SER A 323 1.53 38.18 15.62
N LEU A 324 2.61 37.47 15.99
CA LEU A 324 2.90 36.13 15.48
C LEU A 324 1.84 35.10 15.95
N ALA A 325 1.41 35.19 17.21
CA ALA A 325 0.35 34.35 17.76
C ALA A 325 -1.00 34.58 17.07
N VAL A 326 -1.34 35.85 16.77
CA VAL A 326 -2.54 36.19 15.99
C VAL A 326 -2.44 35.64 14.56
N LYS A 327 -1.28 35.76 13.90
CA LYS A 327 -1.04 35.17 12.58
C LYS A 327 -1.22 33.65 12.58
N LEU A 328 -0.55 32.95 13.50
CA LEU A 328 -0.71 31.49 13.65
C LEU A 328 -2.17 31.11 13.92
N SER A 329 -2.86 31.87 14.79
CA SER A 329 -4.28 31.67 15.09
C SER A 329 -5.16 31.88 13.87
N SER A 330 -4.83 32.85 13.01
CA SER A 330 -5.50 33.07 11.74
C SER A 330 -5.31 31.89 10.79
N ILE A 331 -4.11 31.31 10.75
CA ILE A 331 -3.84 30.09 9.94
C ILE A 331 -4.72 28.93 10.46
N ARG A 332 -4.86 28.82 11.78
CA ARG A 332 -5.70 27.81 12.45
C ARG A 332 -7.20 28.10 12.38
N ALA A 333 -7.63 29.25 11.87
CA ALA A 333 -9.02 29.68 11.86
C ALA A 333 -9.76 29.29 10.56
N GLY A 334 -9.42 28.14 9.96
CA GLY A 334 -10.02 27.67 8.72
C GLY A 334 -9.34 28.24 7.48
N THR A 335 -8.02 28.04 7.34
CA THR A 335 -7.33 28.42 6.10
C THR A 335 -7.77 27.49 4.98
N GLU A 336 -8.45 28.05 3.99
CA GLU A 336 -8.79 27.35 2.75
C GLU A 336 -7.54 27.17 1.89
N LEU A 337 -7.19 25.92 1.61
CA LEU A 337 -6.11 25.53 0.70
C LEU A 337 -6.77 25.11 -0.62
N ASN A 338 -6.61 25.94 -1.66
CA ASN A 338 -7.26 25.78 -2.95
C ASN A 338 -6.37 25.08 -3.98
N ASP A 339 -5.06 25.04 -3.74
CA ASP A 339 -4.11 24.30 -4.54
C ASP A 339 -2.88 23.83 -3.73
N PRO A 340 -2.02 22.95 -4.28
CA PRO A 340 -0.82 22.49 -3.59
C PRO A 340 0.20 23.60 -3.27
N GLU A 341 0.23 24.69 -4.04
CA GLU A 341 1.17 25.80 -3.81
C GLU A 341 0.78 26.59 -2.56
N ASP A 342 -0.51 26.67 -2.25
CA ASP A 342 -1.01 27.23 -0.98
C ASP A 342 -0.42 26.48 0.24
N VAL A 343 -0.27 25.16 0.17
CA VAL A 343 0.31 24.34 1.25
C VAL A 343 1.75 24.76 1.51
N ASP A 344 2.54 24.91 0.44
CA ASP A 344 3.94 25.31 0.53
C ASP A 344 4.08 26.75 1.03
N ALA A 345 3.22 27.66 0.57
CA ALA A 345 3.21 29.05 1.02
C ALA A 345 2.92 29.18 2.53
N VAL A 346 1.90 28.47 3.02
CA VAL A 346 1.57 28.44 4.46
C VAL A 346 2.69 27.77 5.26
N LEU A 347 3.29 26.70 4.73
CA LEU A 347 4.40 26.01 5.37
C LEU A 347 5.62 26.91 5.54
N GLU A 348 5.98 27.71 4.54
CA GLU A 348 7.06 28.68 4.66
C GLU A 348 6.71 29.79 5.66
N GLU A 349 5.48 30.31 5.68
CA GLU A 349 5.07 31.29 6.69
C GLU A 349 5.20 30.70 8.11
N VAL A 350 4.74 29.46 8.34
CA VAL A 350 4.88 28.78 9.63
C VAL A 350 6.36 28.60 10.01
N ARG A 351 7.24 28.25 9.06
CA ARG A 351 8.68 28.13 9.31
C ARG A 351 9.32 29.45 9.69
N GLU A 352 9.02 30.54 9.01
CA GLU A 352 9.54 31.87 9.36
C GLU A 352 9.15 32.28 10.78
N ILE A 353 7.90 31.97 11.17
CA ILE A 353 7.42 32.20 12.54
C ILE A 353 8.20 31.32 13.52
N LYS A 354 8.31 30.01 13.23
CA LYS A 354 9.06 29.05 14.05
C LYS A 354 10.49 29.47 14.29
N GLU A 355 11.23 29.87 13.25
CA GLU A 355 12.61 30.36 13.37
C GLU A 355 12.73 31.58 14.30
N THR A 356 11.72 32.44 14.28
CA THR A 356 11.65 33.61 15.18
C THR A 356 11.43 33.17 16.63
N LEU A 357 10.50 32.25 16.87
CA LEU A 357 10.24 31.71 18.22
C LEU A 357 11.45 30.94 18.76
N GLU A 358 12.10 30.12 17.94
CA GLU A 358 13.33 29.38 18.29
C GLU A 358 14.46 30.32 18.70
N LEU A 359 14.62 31.45 18.01
CA LEU A 359 15.63 32.43 18.37
C LEU A 359 15.35 33.06 19.74
N LEU A 360 14.09 33.44 20.00
CA LEU A 360 13.70 34.03 21.28
C LEU A 360 13.89 33.03 22.43
N ILE A 361 13.44 31.79 22.24
CA ILE A 361 13.62 30.71 23.22
C ILE A 361 15.11 30.43 23.44
N PHE A 362 15.93 30.42 22.40
CA PHE A 362 17.38 30.30 22.51
C PHE A 362 17.96 31.43 23.37
N ILE A 363 17.55 32.67 23.16
CA ILE A 363 18.02 33.83 23.92
C ILE A 363 17.63 33.70 25.39
N LYS A 364 16.38 33.35 25.71
CA LYS A 364 15.96 33.10 27.10
C LYS A 364 16.85 32.06 27.78
N ARG A 365 17.04 30.91 27.14
CA ARG A 365 17.89 29.83 27.68
C ARG A 365 19.34 30.27 27.83
N ALA A 366 19.84 31.11 26.93
CA ALA A 366 21.15 31.73 27.04
C ALA A 366 21.23 32.64 28.28
N GLU A 367 20.21 33.47 28.52
CA GLU A 367 20.16 34.37 29.67
C GLU A 367 20.10 33.63 31.00
N GLU A 368 19.26 32.61 31.10
CA GLU A 368 19.18 31.75 32.29
C GLU A 368 20.52 31.07 32.60
N LYS A 369 21.29 30.72 31.57
CA LYS A 369 22.57 30.01 31.71
C LYS A 369 23.75 30.93 32.04
N ALA A 370 23.83 32.09 31.40
CA ALA A 370 25.04 32.93 31.39
C ALA A 370 24.80 34.40 31.79
N GLY A 371 23.59 34.78 32.19
CA GLY A 371 23.24 36.14 32.60
C GLY A 371 22.70 37.01 31.45
N PRO A 372 22.45 38.31 31.65
CA PRO A 372 21.75 39.16 30.66
C PRO A 372 22.40 39.18 29.27
N LEU A 373 21.60 39.21 28.20
CA LEU A 373 22.10 39.14 26.82
C LEU A 373 23.07 40.29 26.50
N THR A 374 22.82 41.47 27.05
CA THR A 374 23.70 42.64 26.87
C THR A 374 25.09 42.46 27.47
N GLN A 375 25.24 41.62 28.51
CA GLN A 375 26.55 41.31 29.07
C GLN A 375 27.25 40.24 28.24
N GLN A 376 26.50 39.22 27.80
CA GLN A 376 27.04 38.16 26.97
C GLN A 376 27.58 38.69 25.63
N LEU A 377 26.84 39.57 24.97
CA LEU A 377 27.24 40.13 23.66
C LEU A 377 28.56 40.92 23.76
N LYS A 378 28.84 41.61 24.86
CA LYS A 378 30.14 42.31 25.05
C LYS A 378 31.34 41.36 25.06
N LEU A 379 31.13 40.09 25.35
CA LEU A 379 32.17 39.06 25.45
C LEU A 379 32.39 38.33 24.13
N VAL A 380 31.57 38.60 23.11
CA VAL A 380 31.63 37.96 21.79
C VAL A 380 32.11 38.95 20.73
N SER A 381 32.88 38.48 19.76
CA SER A 381 33.38 39.33 18.66
C SER A 381 32.22 39.94 17.87
N GLU A 382 32.33 41.25 17.60
CA GLU A 382 31.29 42.11 16.98
C GLU A 382 30.05 42.35 17.85
N GLY A 383 29.97 41.83 19.07
CA GLY A 383 28.76 41.94 19.88
C GLY A 383 28.45 43.36 20.36
N ASP A 384 29.44 44.24 20.53
CA ASP A 384 29.20 45.68 20.78
C ASP A 384 28.52 46.38 19.59
N ALA A 385 28.89 46.02 18.36
CA ALA A 385 28.27 46.55 17.14
C ALA A 385 26.84 46.02 16.97
N VAL A 386 26.63 44.74 17.29
CA VAL A 386 25.28 44.13 17.34
C VAL A 386 24.41 44.83 18.37
N LEU A 387 24.92 45.06 19.58
CA LEU A 387 24.19 45.78 20.63
C LEU A 387 23.81 47.20 20.21
N ALA A 388 24.71 47.92 19.54
CA ALA A 388 24.41 49.24 19.00
C ALA A 388 23.28 49.18 17.97
N THR A 389 23.30 48.19 17.08
CA THR A 389 22.29 47.97 16.05
C THR A 389 20.93 47.62 16.64
N ILE A 390 20.88 46.73 17.65
CA ILE A 390 19.67 46.37 18.39
C ILE A 390 19.04 47.61 19.03
N ARG A 391 19.84 48.39 19.78
CA ARG A 391 19.35 49.61 20.45
C ARG A 391 18.85 50.65 19.45
N ALA A 392 19.57 50.83 18.35
CA ALA A 392 19.16 51.75 17.29
C ALA A 392 17.81 51.33 16.68
N ALA A 393 17.63 50.04 16.38
CA ALA A 393 16.37 49.51 15.84
C ALA A 393 15.17 49.72 16.79
N LEU A 394 15.37 49.51 18.10
CA LEU A 394 14.32 49.65 19.10
C LEU A 394 13.91 51.12 19.36
N GLN A 395 14.78 52.09 19.07
CA GLN A 395 14.52 53.52 19.30
C GLN A 395 13.74 54.22 18.15
N ILE A 396 13.49 53.54 17.03
CA ILE A 396 12.82 54.14 15.86
C ILE A 396 11.31 54.31 16.10
N GLN A 397 10.91 55.40 16.74
CA GLN A 397 9.51 55.64 17.14
C GLN A 397 8.50 55.68 15.98
N SER A 398 8.95 55.94 14.74
CA SER A 398 8.10 55.95 13.54
C SER A 398 7.72 54.56 13.03
N VAL A 399 8.33 53.50 13.55
CA VAL A 399 8.13 52.12 13.10
C VAL A 399 7.28 51.36 14.13
N PRO A 400 6.30 50.54 13.70
CA PRO A 400 5.51 49.69 14.60
C PRO A 400 6.39 48.82 15.51
N PRO A 401 5.94 48.52 16.73
CA PRO A 401 6.72 47.77 17.71
C PRO A 401 7.17 46.39 17.18
N GLU A 402 6.32 45.70 16.40
CA GLU A 402 6.66 44.38 15.86
C GLU A 402 7.83 44.46 14.87
N GLU A 403 7.83 45.46 14.01
CA GLU A 403 8.88 45.63 13.01
C GLU A 403 10.19 46.14 13.63
N ARG A 404 10.11 46.93 14.70
CA ARG A 404 11.29 47.26 15.54
C ARG A 404 11.91 46.01 16.13
N ALA A 405 11.11 45.10 16.69
CA ALA A 405 11.59 43.84 17.22
C ALA A 405 12.21 42.94 16.13
N ARG A 406 11.60 42.84 14.95
CA ARG A 406 12.18 42.08 13.82
C ARG A 406 13.56 42.63 13.41
N LYS A 407 13.69 43.96 13.30
CA LYS A 407 14.97 44.63 13.00
C LYS A 407 16.01 44.42 14.11
N ALA A 408 15.57 44.35 15.37
CA ALA A 408 16.43 44.04 16.50
C ALA A 408 16.87 42.56 16.54
N LEU A 409 16.02 41.62 16.13
CA LEU A 409 16.34 40.18 16.09
C LEU A 409 17.25 39.81 14.91
N ALA A 410 17.21 40.54 13.80
CA ALA A 410 18.05 40.27 12.62
C ALA A 410 19.56 40.13 12.93
N PRO A 411 20.23 41.10 13.59
CA PRO A 411 21.66 40.96 13.90
C PRO A 411 21.94 39.86 14.93
N LEU A 412 20.96 39.49 15.77
CA LEU A 412 21.09 38.36 16.70
C LEU A 412 21.09 37.02 15.97
N ARG A 413 20.38 36.89 14.84
CA ARG A 413 20.46 35.67 14.00
C ARG A 413 21.86 35.46 13.46
N GLU A 414 22.51 36.52 13.00
CA GLU A 414 23.86 36.47 12.43
C GLU A 414 24.92 36.07 13.48
N VAL A 415 24.75 36.51 14.73
CA VAL A 415 25.70 36.24 15.81
C VAL A 415 25.31 35.03 16.68
N LYS A 416 24.14 34.41 16.44
CA LYS A 416 23.64 33.21 17.15
C LYS A 416 24.70 32.11 17.27
N ARG A 417 25.45 31.84 16.19
CA ARG A 417 26.51 30.81 16.20
C ARG A 417 27.62 31.15 17.20
N LYS A 418 28.12 32.39 17.17
CA LYS A 418 29.19 32.84 18.08
C LYS A 418 28.71 32.86 19.54
N LEU A 419 27.46 33.26 19.77
CA LEU A 419 26.82 33.18 21.09
C LEU A 419 26.73 31.73 21.58
N SER A 420 26.38 30.79 20.69
CA SER A 420 26.32 29.36 21.01
C SER A 420 27.69 28.81 21.42
N GLU A 421 28.75 29.13 20.66
CA GLU A 421 30.14 28.76 21.01
C GLU A 421 30.57 29.33 22.37
N TYR A 422 30.18 30.57 22.68
CA TYR A 422 30.41 31.17 23.99
C TYR A 422 29.65 30.41 25.10
N LEU A 423 28.38 30.09 24.90
CA LEU A 423 27.56 29.34 25.87
C LEU A 423 28.05 27.92 26.12
N GLU A 424 28.64 27.27 25.11
CA GLU A 424 29.35 26.00 25.26
C GLU A 424 30.59 26.16 26.13
N ALA A 425 31.41 27.17 25.85
CA ALA A 425 32.60 27.48 26.64
C ALA A 425 32.25 27.79 28.11
N VAL A 426 31.15 28.50 28.36
CA VAL A 426 30.60 28.72 29.72
C VAL A 426 30.16 27.40 30.35
N SER A 427 29.53 26.50 29.59
CA SER A 427 29.13 25.17 30.07
C SER A 427 30.32 24.34 30.53
N ASP A 428 31.42 24.38 29.77
CA ASP A 428 32.63 23.66 30.12
C ASP A 428 33.29 24.29 31.34
N ALA A 429 33.34 25.62 31.41
CA ALA A 429 33.81 26.33 32.59
C ALA A 429 33.00 25.97 33.85
N GLN A 430 31.68 25.78 33.74
CA GLN A 430 30.84 25.33 34.85
C GLN A 430 31.18 23.91 35.32
N LYS A 431 31.55 22.98 34.43
CA LYS A 431 32.02 21.64 34.82
C LYS A 431 33.33 21.69 35.59
N PHE A 432 34.22 22.62 35.24
CA PHE A 432 35.51 22.81 35.92
C PHE A 432 35.42 23.69 37.18
N TYR A 433 34.32 24.43 37.35
CA TYR A 433 34.12 25.35 38.46
C TYR A 433 34.35 24.74 39.86
N PRO A 434 33.87 23.52 40.19
CA PRO A 434 34.13 22.92 41.50
C PRO A 434 35.62 22.78 41.82
N TYR A 435 36.42 22.35 40.83
CA TYR A 435 37.87 22.21 40.98
C TYR A 435 38.57 23.56 41.13
N TRP A 436 38.12 24.57 40.39
CA TRP A 436 38.65 25.93 40.49
C TRP A 436 38.28 26.61 41.82
N LYS A 437 37.06 26.35 42.31
CA LYS A 437 36.59 26.78 43.62
C LYS A 437 37.45 26.20 44.73
N GLU A 438 37.67 24.88 44.74
CA GLU A 438 38.56 24.23 45.71
C GLU A 438 39.99 24.77 45.63
N TYR A 439 40.52 24.96 44.43
CA TYR A 439 41.85 25.53 44.24
C TYR A 439 41.98 26.94 44.82
N ILE A 440 41.03 27.84 44.54
CA ILE A 440 41.05 29.21 45.06
C ILE A 440 40.89 29.20 46.59
N LEU A 441 39.95 28.43 47.14
CA LEU A 441 39.72 28.37 48.58
C LEU A 441 40.93 27.80 49.34
N SER A 442 41.54 26.71 48.84
CA SER A 442 42.75 26.13 49.44
C SER A 442 43.94 27.10 49.40
N ARG A 443 44.07 27.89 48.32
CA ARG A 443 45.09 28.95 48.29
C ARG A 443 44.78 30.09 49.25
N LEU A 444 43.52 30.46 49.43
CA LEU A 444 43.11 31.49 50.40
C LEU A 444 43.29 31.08 51.87
N GLU A 445 43.35 29.77 52.16
CA GLU A 445 43.70 29.27 53.49
C GLU A 445 45.17 29.51 53.84
N SER A 446 46.05 29.51 52.84
CA SER A 446 47.49 29.73 53.00
C SER A 446 47.92 31.17 52.73
N GLU A 447 47.18 31.89 51.89
CA GLU A 447 47.45 33.27 51.47
C GLU A 447 46.27 34.18 51.82
N ARG A 448 46.52 35.28 52.54
CA ARG A 448 45.46 36.22 52.95
C ARG A 448 44.79 36.94 51.77
N GLU A 449 45.47 37.02 50.63
CA GLU A 449 45.04 37.75 49.44
C GLU A 449 45.65 37.09 48.20
N LEU A 450 44.84 36.81 47.19
CA LEU A 450 45.27 36.29 45.90
C LEU A 450 45.03 37.33 44.80
N ARG A 451 45.92 37.38 43.80
CA ARG A 451 45.68 38.14 42.58
C ARG A 451 45.03 37.24 41.53
N LEU A 452 44.12 37.81 40.72
CA LEU A 452 43.50 37.09 39.60
C LEU A 452 44.55 36.48 38.67
N ASP A 453 45.59 37.23 38.30
CA ASP A 453 46.66 36.74 37.42
C ASP A 453 47.49 35.60 38.00
N GLY A 454 47.48 35.43 39.33
CA GLY A 454 48.19 34.36 40.05
C GLY A 454 47.44 33.02 40.09
N LEU A 455 46.27 32.93 39.44
CA LEU A 455 45.44 31.72 39.38
C LEU A 455 45.84 30.83 38.18
N GLU A 456 47.04 30.25 38.24
CA GLU A 456 47.65 29.51 37.13
C GLU A 456 46.83 28.29 36.67
N LYS A 457 46.09 27.64 37.57
CA LYS A 457 45.25 26.48 37.24
C LYS A 457 43.92 26.85 36.56
N ILE A 458 43.62 28.14 36.43
CA ILE A 458 42.40 28.64 35.82
C ILE A 458 42.79 29.38 34.53
N PRO A 459 42.23 29.01 33.37
CA PRO A 459 42.49 29.71 32.12
C PRO A 459 42.17 31.20 32.24
N GLU A 460 43.00 32.07 31.66
CA GLU A 460 42.92 33.54 31.79
C GLU A 460 41.50 34.08 31.61
N ARG A 461 40.83 33.65 30.54
CA ARG A 461 39.46 34.05 30.20
C ARG A 461 38.40 33.73 31.27
N TRP A 462 38.67 32.79 32.18
CA TRP A 462 37.73 32.33 33.21
C TRP A 462 38.08 32.80 34.62
N ARG A 463 39.23 33.44 34.84
CA ARG A 463 39.68 33.86 36.18
C ARG A 463 38.71 34.86 36.81
N ALA A 464 38.37 35.92 36.07
CA ALA A 464 37.40 36.92 36.52
C ALA A 464 36.02 36.31 36.75
N TRP A 465 35.53 35.52 35.79
CA TRP A 465 34.24 34.81 35.90
C TRP A 465 34.15 33.92 37.15
N THR A 466 35.21 33.15 37.44
CA THR A 466 35.26 32.24 38.59
C THR A 466 35.25 33.03 39.90
N ALA A 467 36.02 34.11 39.97
CA ALA A 467 36.10 34.95 41.16
C ALA A 467 34.79 35.71 41.43
N GLU A 468 34.15 36.28 40.40
CA GLU A 468 32.84 36.92 40.54
C GLU A 468 31.78 35.95 41.05
N ARG A 469 31.83 34.69 40.59
CA ARG A 469 30.92 33.64 41.05
C ARG A 469 31.15 33.28 42.52
N LEU A 470 32.40 33.10 42.94
CA LEU A 470 32.75 32.87 44.36
C LEU A 470 32.35 34.05 45.26
N ALA A 471 32.44 35.28 44.75
CA ALA A 471 32.03 36.47 45.47
C ALA A 471 30.50 36.53 45.64
N LYS A 472 29.74 36.18 44.60
CA LYS A 472 28.27 36.03 44.66
C LYS A 472 27.84 34.92 45.61
N GLU A 473 28.61 33.83 45.72
CA GLU A 473 28.40 32.75 46.70
C GLU A 473 28.78 33.18 48.14
N GLY A 474 29.30 34.40 48.33
CA GLY A 474 29.67 34.93 49.65
C GLY A 474 30.96 34.33 50.24
N LEU A 475 31.71 33.57 49.44
CA LEU A 475 32.92 32.86 49.89
C LEU A 475 34.16 33.76 49.89
N ILE A 476 34.17 34.77 49.01
CA ILE A 476 35.28 35.71 48.86
C ILE A 476 34.76 37.15 48.74
N LYS A 477 35.65 38.13 48.96
CA LYS A 477 35.45 39.53 48.57
C LYS A 477 36.43 39.88 47.45
N LEU A 478 35.91 40.52 46.41
CA LEU A 478 36.69 41.10 45.33
C LEU A 478 37.03 42.56 45.64
N VAL A 479 38.31 42.92 45.55
CA VAL A 479 38.81 44.30 45.69
C VAL A 479 39.70 44.59 44.49
N GLY A 480 39.10 45.08 43.39
CA GLY A 480 39.77 45.16 42.10
C GLY A 480 40.21 43.78 41.62
N ASP A 481 41.49 43.62 41.27
CA ASP A 481 42.05 42.33 40.80
C ASP A 481 42.45 41.37 41.94
N ARG A 482 42.02 41.67 43.18
CA ARG A 482 42.41 40.91 44.37
C ARG A 482 41.22 40.19 44.99
N ILE A 483 41.47 38.94 45.37
CA ILE A 483 40.54 38.01 46.01
C ILE A 483 40.95 37.88 47.48
N VAL A 484 40.02 38.19 48.38
CA VAL A 484 40.24 38.12 49.83
C VAL A 484 39.22 37.16 50.44
N ALA A 485 39.65 36.30 51.36
CA ALA A 485 38.75 35.38 52.06
C ALA A 485 37.74 36.14 52.95
N VAL A 486 36.48 35.70 52.94
CA VAL A 486 35.49 36.12 53.95
C VAL A 486 35.76 35.30 55.20
N LYS A 487 36.46 35.86 56.20
CA LYS A 487 36.71 35.16 57.48
C LYS A 487 35.40 34.71 58.17
N PRO A 488 35.30 33.50 58.74
CA PRO A 488 34.36 33.21 59.82
C PRO A 488 34.84 33.81 61.16
N PRO A 489 33.95 34.04 62.15
CA PRO A 489 34.26 34.79 63.37
C PRO A 489 35.25 34.05 64.28
N LYS A 490 36.23 34.79 64.79
CA LYS A 490 36.99 34.42 65.99
C LYS A 490 36.27 34.99 67.21
N GLU A 491 35.89 34.16 68.17
CA GLU A 491 35.74 34.55 69.58
C GLU A 491 36.61 33.59 70.41
N VAL A 492 37.75 34.04 70.95
CA VAL A 492 37.96 34.84 72.18
C VAL A 492 38.07 33.92 73.41
N GLU A 493 39.18 34.11 74.11
CA GLU A 493 39.61 33.41 75.32
C GLU A 493 38.56 33.39 76.42
N ALA A 494 38.54 32.27 77.16
CA ALA A 494 37.78 32.09 78.38
C ALA A 494 38.25 33.06 79.48
N LEU A 495 37.33 33.88 79.99
CA LEU A 495 37.44 34.49 81.31
C LEU A 495 36.21 34.08 82.14
N ALA A 496 36.49 33.42 83.26
CA ALA A 496 35.53 32.99 84.27
C ALA A 496 34.93 34.19 85.04
N PRO A 497 33.74 34.03 85.67
CA PRO A 497 32.89 35.15 86.08
C PRO A 497 33.14 35.62 87.53
N PRO A 498 32.70 36.83 87.89
CA PRO A 498 32.24 37.12 89.24
C PRO A 498 30.74 37.45 89.32
N LYS A 499 30.29 37.41 90.58
CA LYS A 499 28.95 37.18 91.14
C LYS A 499 27.90 38.32 90.97
N PRO A 500 26.61 38.00 91.21
CA PRO A 500 25.47 38.86 90.89
C PRO A 500 25.21 39.92 91.97
N GLU A 501 24.82 41.13 91.55
CA GLU A 501 24.11 42.09 92.40
C GLU A 501 22.61 42.06 92.10
N LEU A 502 21.85 42.02 93.18
CA LEU A 502 20.40 41.91 93.25
C LEU A 502 19.74 43.19 92.72
N GLU A 503 19.02 43.11 91.60
CA GLU A 503 17.96 44.06 91.28
C GLU A 503 16.64 43.61 91.93
N VAL A 504 16.16 44.46 92.84
CA VAL A 504 14.85 44.36 93.47
C VAL A 504 13.78 44.60 92.40
N VAL A 505 13.01 43.56 92.12
CA VAL A 505 11.77 43.62 91.34
C VAL A 505 10.70 44.42 92.10
N LYS A 506 10.05 45.34 91.40
CA LYS A 506 8.62 45.66 91.62
C LYS A 506 7.88 45.65 90.27
N PRO A 507 6.60 45.25 90.25
CA PRO A 507 6.08 44.29 89.29
C PRO A 507 5.26 44.90 88.14
N GLU A 508 5.09 44.03 87.15
CA GLU A 508 4.35 44.06 85.89
C GLU A 508 3.04 44.88 85.84
N ALA A 509 2.83 45.51 84.69
CA ALA A 509 1.50 45.71 84.12
C ALA A 509 1.26 44.60 83.05
N PRO A 510 0.07 43.97 83.02
CA PRO A 510 -0.19 42.77 82.23
C PRO A 510 -0.29 43.03 80.71
N PRO A 511 0.04 42.02 79.88
CA PRO A 511 -0.08 42.09 78.43
C PRO A 511 -1.55 42.11 77.98
N LYS A 512 -1.84 42.91 76.95
CA LYS A 512 -3.14 42.91 76.26
C LYS A 512 -3.40 41.53 75.62
N PRO A 513 -4.64 41.02 75.68
CA PRO A 513 -5.00 39.76 75.02
C PRO A 513 -5.07 39.93 73.50
N GLU A 514 -4.57 38.92 72.79
CA GLU A 514 -4.78 38.71 71.36
C GLU A 514 -6.27 38.44 71.06
N PRO A 515 -6.82 38.90 69.93
CA PRO A 515 -8.18 38.59 69.52
C PRO A 515 -8.30 37.13 69.04
N ALA A 516 -9.38 36.48 69.46
CA ALA A 516 -9.74 35.11 69.12
C ALA A 516 -10.19 34.95 67.65
N PRO A 517 -10.04 33.75 67.05
CA PRO A 517 -10.40 33.46 65.66
C PRO A 517 -11.92 33.48 65.43
N GLU A 518 -12.33 34.05 64.29
CA GLU A 518 -13.73 34.11 63.84
C GLU A 518 -14.29 32.72 63.50
N VAL A 519 -15.48 32.43 64.02
CA VAL A 519 -16.28 31.23 63.73
C VAL A 519 -17.20 31.53 62.54
N PRO A 520 -17.27 30.68 61.51
CA PRO A 520 -18.16 30.88 60.36
C PRO A 520 -19.65 30.65 60.73
N PRO A 521 -20.60 31.37 60.11
CA PRO A 521 -22.02 31.27 60.42
C PRO A 521 -22.66 29.98 59.87
N PRO A 522 -23.77 29.50 60.48
CA PRO A 522 -24.43 28.27 60.11
C PRO A 522 -25.27 28.41 58.82
N PRO A 523 -25.55 27.30 58.12
CA PRO A 523 -26.36 27.30 56.91
C PRO A 523 -27.84 27.56 57.23
N PRO A 524 -28.57 28.26 56.35
CA PRO A 524 -30.00 28.48 56.52
C PRO A 524 -30.81 27.18 56.30
N LEU A 525 -31.80 26.99 57.17
CA LEU A 525 -32.85 25.99 57.07
C LEU A 525 -34.04 26.57 56.28
N GLU A 526 -34.65 25.68 55.46
CA GLU A 526 -35.80 25.78 54.55
C GLU A 526 -35.51 26.03 53.07
#